data_AF-A0A1Q6JVD2-F1
#
_entry.id   AF-A0A1Q6JVD2-F1
#
_cell.length_a   1.000
_cell.length_b   1.000
_cell.length_c   1.000
_cell.angle_alpha   90.00
_cell.angle_beta   90.00
_cell.angle_gamma   90.00
#
_symmetry.space_group_name_H-M   'P 1'
#
loop_
_entity.id
_entity.type
_entity.pdbx_description
1 polymer ?
#
loop_
_entity_poly.entity_id
_entity_poly.type
_entity_poly.pdbx_seq_one_letter_code
_entity_poly.pdbx_strand_id
1 'polypeptide(L)'
;MSGIRAIRNDGKEYSKAEGSLKTIFKMISTLPESKSRQIIVDKEEFDKFISNTRMMKSVLKSGKFVDCMSQQTLRGKIYQVLANGYDYGLEIFYVEFADKQIQHYIVTKVFVDEKEVYVAPTSINMLDGLMELTI
;
A
#
# COMPACT_ATOMS: atom_id res chain seq x y z
N MET A 1 11.59 -10.86 -1.77
CA MET A 1 10.55 -11.84 -1.37
C MET A 1 9.67 -11.05 -0.46
N SER A 2 8.46 -10.76 -0.90
CA SER A 2 7.65 -9.74 -0.28
C SER A 2 6.98 -10.28 0.97
N GLY A 3 6.61 -9.40 1.89
CA GLY A 3 5.86 -9.71 3.08
C GLY A 3 4.94 -8.56 3.46
N ILE A 4 3.88 -8.86 4.21
CA ILE A 4 3.10 -7.83 4.89
C ILE A 4 3.09 -8.13 6.37
N ARG A 5 3.31 -7.11 7.19
CA ARG A 5 3.22 -7.18 8.63
C ARG A 5 2.23 -6.17 9.17
N ALA A 6 1.40 -6.59 10.10
CA ALA A 6 0.54 -5.70 10.86
C ALA A 6 1.34 -5.13 12.03
N ILE A 7 1.50 -3.81 12.06
CA ILE A 7 2.24 -3.08 13.09
C ILE A 7 1.24 -2.36 13.98
N ARG A 8 1.28 -2.64 15.28
CA ARG A 8 0.51 -1.92 16.29
C ARG A 8 1.15 -0.56 16.57
N ASN A 9 0.41 0.36 17.17
CA ASN A 9 0.92 1.69 17.55
C ASN A 9 2.12 1.67 18.51
N ASP A 10 2.33 0.59 19.26
CA ASP A 10 3.50 0.40 20.13
C ASP A 10 4.73 -0.11 19.36
N GLY A 11 4.66 -0.16 18.03
CA GLY A 11 5.71 -0.65 17.14
C GLY A 11 5.85 -2.17 17.11
N LYS A 12 5.01 -2.91 17.86
CA LYS A 12 5.09 -4.37 17.89
C LYS A 12 4.35 -4.99 16.71
N GLU A 13 5.04 -5.93 16.06
CA GLU A 13 4.46 -6.80 15.06
C GLU A 13 3.39 -7.68 15.72
N TYR A 14 2.22 -7.76 15.09
CA TYR A 14 1.11 -8.60 15.56
C TYR A 14 0.80 -9.77 14.63
N SER A 15 1.08 -9.62 13.34
CA SER A 15 0.83 -10.64 12.32
C SER A 15 1.75 -10.40 11.13
N LYS A 16 2.18 -11.47 10.47
CA LYS A 16 3.05 -11.43 9.29
C LYS A 16 2.67 -12.52 8.29
N ALA A 17 2.68 -12.17 7.01
CA ALA A 17 2.56 -13.11 5.90
C ALA A 17 3.68 -12.83 4.89
N GLU A 18 4.22 -13.89 4.28
CA GLU A 18 5.27 -13.81 3.26
C GLU A 18 4.82 -14.53 1.99
N GLY A 19 5.27 -14.05 0.83
CA GLY A 19 4.96 -14.69 -0.44
C GLY A 19 5.19 -13.77 -1.63
N SER A 20 4.59 -14.13 -2.77
CA SER A 20 4.49 -13.21 -3.91
C SER A 20 3.59 -12.02 -3.54
N LEU A 21 3.82 -10.87 -4.15
CA LEU A 21 3.02 -9.67 -3.90
C LEU A 21 1.52 -9.90 -4.20
N LYS A 22 1.20 -10.65 -5.27
CA LYS A 22 -0.17 -11.07 -5.58
C LYS A 22 -0.77 -11.95 -4.48
N THR A 23 -0.02 -12.91 -3.97
CA THR A 23 -0.47 -13.79 -2.87
C THR A 23 -0.79 -12.97 -1.62
N ILE A 24 0.09 -12.04 -1.27
CA ILE A 24 -0.09 -11.14 -0.13
C ILE A 24 -1.36 -10.32 -0.29
N PHE A 25 -1.59 -9.69 -1.44
CA PHE A 25 -2.81 -8.92 -1.68
C PHE A 25 -4.08 -9.76 -1.69
N LYS A 26 -4.05 -10.98 -2.24
CA LYS A 26 -5.17 -11.93 -2.11
C LYS A 26 -5.46 -12.25 -0.64
N MET A 27 -4.42 -12.44 0.19
CA MET A 27 -4.58 -12.71 1.62
C MET A 27 -5.11 -11.49 2.39
N ILE A 28 -4.65 -10.28 2.09
CA ILE A 28 -5.12 -9.03 2.74
C ILE A 28 -6.64 -8.93 2.69
N SER A 29 -7.26 -9.28 1.56
CA SER A 29 -8.72 -9.23 1.39
C SER A 29 -9.51 -10.06 2.42
N THR A 30 -8.85 -11.04 3.05
CA THR A 30 -9.44 -11.92 4.06
C THR A 30 -9.17 -11.46 5.49
N LEU A 31 -8.22 -10.53 5.70
CA LEU A 31 -7.83 -10.04 7.02
C LEU A 31 -8.80 -8.94 7.49
N PRO A 32 -9.36 -9.01 8.72
CA PRO A 32 -10.17 -7.93 9.29
C PRO A 32 -9.46 -6.57 9.28
N GLU A 33 -8.15 -6.57 9.50
CA GLU A 33 -7.27 -5.40 9.53
C GLU A 33 -7.31 -4.59 8.24
N SER A 34 -7.53 -5.25 7.10
CA SER A 34 -7.62 -4.57 5.80
C SER A 34 -8.76 -3.55 5.73
N LYS A 35 -9.77 -3.67 6.60
CA LYS A 35 -10.94 -2.79 6.65
C LYS A 35 -10.75 -1.60 7.58
N SER A 36 -9.73 -1.62 8.46
CA SER A 36 -9.52 -0.58 9.47
C SER A 36 -8.13 0.06 9.43
N ARG A 37 -7.16 -0.56 8.74
CA ARG A 37 -5.77 -0.09 8.69
C ARG A 37 -5.36 0.34 7.29
N GLN A 38 -4.55 1.40 7.22
CA GLN A 38 -3.84 1.78 6.01
C GLN A 38 -2.65 0.84 5.79
N ILE A 39 -2.41 0.50 4.52
CA ILE A 39 -1.19 -0.17 4.10
C ILE A 39 -0.17 0.89 3.67
N ILE A 40 1.00 0.86 4.30
CA ILE A 40 2.17 1.65 3.87
C ILE A 40 3.21 0.74 3.22
N VAL A 41 4.03 1.31 2.34
CA VAL A 41 5.18 0.62 1.73
C VAL A 41 6.33 1.60 1.63
N ASP A 42 7.55 1.11 1.86
CA ASP A 42 8.76 1.92 1.67
C ASP A 42 8.86 2.41 0.22
N LYS A 43 9.22 3.68 0.06
CA LYS A 43 9.28 4.34 -1.24
C LYS A 43 10.37 3.75 -2.13
N GLU A 44 11.56 3.54 -1.58
CA GLU A 44 12.72 3.09 -2.33
C GLU A 44 12.54 1.63 -2.77
N GLU A 45 12.08 0.76 -1.87
CA GLU A 45 11.78 -0.64 -2.18
C GLU A 45 10.70 -0.76 -3.25
N PHE A 46 9.62 0.02 -3.13
CA PHE A 46 8.52 -0.05 -4.08
C PHE A 46 8.88 0.51 -5.46
N ASP A 47 9.63 1.62 -5.52
CA ASP A 47 10.09 2.18 -6.80
C ASP A 47 11.06 1.22 -7.51
N LYS A 48 11.95 0.55 -6.76
CA LYS A 48 12.81 -0.52 -7.30
C LYS A 48 11.98 -1.67 -7.86
N PHE A 49 10.97 -2.12 -7.12
CA PHE A 49 10.08 -3.18 -7.56
C PHE A 49 9.33 -2.83 -8.85
N ILE A 50 8.71 -1.64 -8.92
CA ILE A 50 8.02 -1.14 -10.12
C ILE A 50 8.96 -1.13 -11.33
N SER A 51 10.20 -0.64 -11.14
CA SER A 51 11.22 -0.59 -12.19
C SER A 51 11.64 -1.98 -12.66
N ASN A 52 11.95 -2.89 -11.73
CA ASN A 52 12.41 -4.24 -12.02
C ASN A 52 11.35 -5.08 -12.75
N THR A 53 10.08 -4.88 -12.40
CA THR A 53 8.93 -5.57 -13.02
C THR A 53 8.35 -4.82 -14.22
N ARG A 54 8.92 -3.67 -14.58
CA ARG A 54 8.53 -2.84 -15.74
C ARG A 54 7.03 -2.49 -15.74
N MET A 55 6.48 -2.17 -14.58
CA MET A 55 5.07 -1.79 -14.48
C MET A 55 4.81 -0.44 -15.15
N MET A 56 3.64 -0.28 -15.77
CA MET A 56 3.21 1.02 -16.29
C MET A 56 2.73 1.89 -15.14
N LYS A 57 3.33 3.07 -14.99
CA LYS A 57 2.98 4.06 -13.95
C LYS A 57 2.23 5.23 -14.57
N SER A 58 1.10 5.61 -13.98
CA SER A 58 0.30 6.77 -14.37
C SER A 58 -0.07 7.62 -13.15
N VAL A 59 -0.28 8.93 -13.37
CA VAL A 59 -0.79 9.87 -12.35
C VAL A 59 -2.28 10.03 -12.59
N LEU A 60 -3.09 9.93 -11.54
CA LEU A 60 -4.55 10.02 -11.66
C LEU A 60 -5.11 11.35 -11.15
N LYS A 61 -4.87 11.67 -9.87
CA LYS A 61 -5.43 12.88 -9.26
C LYS A 61 -4.58 13.39 -8.11
N SER A 62 -4.66 14.70 -7.89
CA SER A 62 -4.10 15.34 -6.70
C SER A 62 -5.18 15.48 -5.62
N GLY A 63 -4.79 15.48 -4.35
CA GLY A 63 -5.71 15.60 -3.25
C GLY A 63 -5.04 15.80 -1.90
N LYS A 64 -5.86 15.72 -0.84
CA LYS A 64 -5.41 15.66 0.54
C LYS A 64 -5.69 14.26 1.09
N PHE A 65 -4.73 13.68 1.77
CA PHE A 65 -4.81 12.31 2.30
C PHE A 65 -4.33 12.31 3.74
N VAL A 66 -4.95 11.49 4.58
CA VAL A 66 -4.50 11.25 5.95
C VAL A 66 -3.33 10.28 5.90
N ASP A 67 -2.23 10.66 6.53
CA ASP A 67 -1.08 9.80 6.76
C ASP A 67 -1.15 9.21 8.17
N CYS A 68 -1.26 7.88 8.28
CA CYS A 68 -1.33 7.19 9.58
C CYS A 68 -0.05 7.33 10.40
N MET A 69 1.11 7.53 9.77
CA MET A 69 2.40 7.65 10.46
C MET A 69 2.55 9.01 11.16
N SER A 70 2.35 10.10 10.43
CA SER A 70 2.43 11.46 10.98
C SER A 70 1.13 11.94 11.65
N GLN A 71 0.02 11.22 11.43
CA GLN A 71 -1.33 11.61 11.86
C GLN A 71 -1.82 12.96 11.31
N GLN A 72 -1.27 13.38 10.16
CA GLN A 72 -1.62 14.65 9.53
C GLN A 72 -2.34 14.43 8.19
N THR A 73 -3.12 15.44 7.80
CA THR A 73 -3.68 15.50 6.44
C THR A 73 -2.71 16.26 5.53
N LEU A 74 -2.13 15.53 4.57
CA LEU A 74 -1.07 16.03 3.71
C LEU A 74 -1.51 16.07 2.25
N ARG A 75 -0.90 16.97 1.46
CA ARG A 75 -1.14 17.02 0.01
C ARG A 75 -0.35 15.93 -0.69
N GLY A 76 -0.98 15.24 -1.63
CA GLY A 76 -0.35 14.18 -2.41
C GLY A 76 -1.03 13.95 -3.75
N LYS A 77 -0.50 12.99 -4.50
CA LYS A 77 -1.04 12.52 -5.78
C LYS A 77 -1.25 11.03 -5.73
N ILE A 78 -2.38 10.57 -6.25
CA ILE A 78 -2.60 9.15 -6.49
C ILE A 78 -1.92 8.78 -7.80
N TYR A 79 -1.05 7.78 -7.69
CA TYR A 79 -0.49 7.05 -8.81
C TYR A 79 -1.16 5.70 -8.92
N GLN A 80 -1.19 5.18 -10.13
CA GLN A 80 -1.58 3.81 -10.44
C GLN A 80 -0.38 3.14 -11.10
N VAL A 81 -0.09 1.92 -10.69
CA VAL A 81 0.84 1.02 -11.37
C VAL A 81 0.14 -0.24 -11.81
N LEU A 82 0.32 -0.58 -13.09
CA LEU A 82 -0.22 -1.79 -13.71
C LEU A 82 0.94 -2.72 -14.07
N ALA A 83 0.91 -3.92 -13.50
CA ALA A 83 1.87 -4.96 -13.82
C ALA A 83 1.63 -5.55 -15.22
N ASN A 84 2.72 -5.76 -15.95
CA ASN A 84 2.71 -6.36 -17.28
C ASN A 84 3.54 -7.66 -17.28
N GLY A 85 3.33 -8.53 -18.28
CA GLY A 85 4.13 -9.76 -18.43
C GLY A 85 3.82 -10.83 -17.37
N TYR A 86 4.84 -11.39 -16.72
CA TYR A 86 4.68 -12.48 -15.73
C TYR A 86 3.82 -12.08 -14.52
N ASP A 87 3.82 -10.79 -14.16
CA ASP A 87 3.02 -10.26 -13.05
C ASP A 87 1.67 -9.69 -13.51
N TYR A 88 1.25 -9.94 -14.76
CA TYR A 88 -0.01 -9.46 -15.34
C TYR A 88 -1.22 -9.66 -14.41
N GLY A 89 -2.08 -8.66 -14.31
CA GLY A 89 -3.28 -8.70 -13.46
C GLY A 89 -3.08 -8.13 -12.05
N LEU A 90 -1.90 -7.63 -11.71
CA LEU A 90 -1.72 -6.82 -10.49
C LEU A 90 -1.82 -5.33 -10.82
N GLU A 91 -2.67 -4.63 -10.08
CA GLU A 91 -2.86 -3.18 -10.20
C GLU A 91 -2.86 -2.55 -8.82
N ILE A 92 -1.99 -1.57 -8.58
CA ILE A 92 -1.83 -0.92 -7.28
C ILE A 92 -1.99 0.59 -7.44
N PHE A 93 -2.84 1.16 -6.60
CA PHE A 93 -3.02 2.59 -6.46
C PHE A 93 -2.39 3.02 -5.16
N TYR A 94 -1.59 4.08 -5.20
CA TYR A 94 -0.90 4.57 -4.02
C TYR A 94 -0.76 6.09 -4.04
N VAL A 95 -0.61 6.68 -2.86
CA VAL A 95 -0.37 8.11 -2.68
C VAL A 95 1.12 8.35 -2.55
N GLU A 96 1.63 9.24 -3.40
CA GLU A 96 2.90 9.93 -3.18
C GLU A 96 2.61 11.33 -2.62
N PHE A 97 3.15 11.61 -1.43
CA PHE A 97 3.03 12.93 -0.82
C PHE A 97 3.93 13.96 -1.49
N ALA A 98 3.49 15.21 -1.48
CA ALA A 98 4.28 16.33 -2.02
C ALA A 98 5.52 16.65 -1.17
N ASP A 99 5.46 16.31 0.13
CA ASP A 99 6.60 16.41 1.03
C ASP A 99 7.59 15.27 0.74
N LYS A 100 8.80 15.65 0.32
CA LYS A 100 9.87 14.70 -0.03
C LYS A 100 10.53 14.04 1.18
N GLN A 101 10.29 14.55 2.40
CA GLN A 101 10.82 13.93 3.60
C GLN A 101 10.11 12.62 3.93
N ILE A 102 8.89 12.43 3.43
CA ILE A 102 8.10 11.22 3.64
C ILE A 102 8.66 10.09 2.76
N GLN A 103 9.19 9.05 3.42
CA GLN A 103 9.85 7.90 2.78
C GLN A 103 8.93 6.71 2.56
N HIS A 104 7.60 6.87 2.72
CA HIS A 104 6.64 5.82 2.46
C HIS A 104 5.54 6.27 1.51
N TYR A 105 4.98 5.31 0.80
CA TYR A 105 3.72 5.47 0.08
C TYR A 105 2.57 4.87 0.88
N ILE A 106 1.36 5.37 0.65
CA ILE A 106 0.14 4.77 1.19
C ILE A 106 -0.59 4.08 0.05
N VAL A 107 -0.78 2.77 0.14
CA VAL A 107 -1.62 2.03 -0.80
C VAL A 107 -3.07 2.41 -0.55
N THR A 108 -3.78 2.84 -1.58
CA THR A 108 -5.19 3.25 -1.49
C THR A 108 -6.14 2.24 -2.05
N LYS A 109 -5.70 1.45 -3.03
CA LYS A 109 -6.54 0.47 -3.71
C LYS A 109 -5.68 -0.57 -4.41
N VAL A 110 -6.11 -1.82 -4.45
CA VAL A 110 -5.42 -2.89 -5.17
C VAL A 110 -6.42 -3.80 -5.87
N PHE A 111 -6.11 -4.15 -7.11
CA PHE A 111 -6.75 -5.25 -7.83
C PHE A 111 -5.76 -6.36 -8.10
N VAL A 112 -6.25 -7.59 -8.01
CA VAL A 112 -5.53 -8.79 -8.45
C VAL A 112 -6.46 -9.61 -9.32
N ASP A 113 -6.05 -9.87 -10.55
CA ASP A 113 -6.82 -10.57 -11.58
C ASP A 113 -8.22 -9.94 -11.73
N GLU A 114 -8.26 -8.60 -11.87
CA GLU A 114 -9.48 -7.76 -11.99
C GLU A 114 -10.39 -7.73 -10.74
N LYS A 115 -10.06 -8.47 -9.69
CA LYS A 115 -10.79 -8.46 -8.43
C LYS A 115 -10.22 -7.41 -7.49
N GLU A 116 -11.09 -6.54 -6.98
CA GLU A 116 -10.74 -5.61 -5.91
C GLU A 116 -10.45 -6.40 -4.63
N VAL A 117 -9.20 -6.32 -4.14
CA VAL A 117 -8.74 -7.05 -2.96
C VAL A 117 -8.43 -6.13 -1.78
N TYR A 118 -8.27 -4.84 -2.03
CA TYR A 118 -8.04 -3.85 -1.00
C TYR A 118 -8.55 -2.47 -1.43
N VAL A 119 -9.16 -1.77 -0.48
CA VAL A 119 -9.49 -0.34 -0.54
C VAL A 119 -9.15 0.25 0.81
N ALA A 120 -8.39 1.34 0.82
CA ALA A 120 -8.06 2.02 2.06
C ALA A 120 -9.34 2.53 2.75
N PRO A 121 -9.43 2.38 4.08
CA PRO A 121 -10.61 2.81 4.82
C PRO A 121 -10.79 4.33 4.74
N THR A 122 -12.04 4.77 4.63
CA THR A 122 -12.41 6.20 4.64
C THR A 122 -12.27 6.84 6.02
N SER A 123 -12.42 6.02 7.07
CA SER A 123 -12.26 6.42 8.47
C SER A 123 -11.13 5.60 9.07
N ILE A 124 -10.03 6.27 9.43
CA ILE A 124 -8.86 5.63 10.02
C ILE A 124 -8.91 5.87 11.51
N ASN A 125 -9.08 4.80 12.28
CA ASN A 125 -8.91 4.88 13.72
C ASN A 125 -7.41 4.90 14.01
N MET A 126 -6.90 6.07 14.41
CA MET A 126 -5.48 6.28 14.66
C MET A 126 -4.93 5.38 15.79
N LEU A 127 -5.80 4.75 16.59
CA LEU A 127 -5.42 3.83 17.67
C LEU A 127 -5.13 2.40 17.19
N ASP A 128 -5.56 2.04 15.98
CA ASP A 128 -5.56 0.64 15.53
C ASP A 128 -4.24 0.19 14.88
N GLY A 129 -3.28 1.09 14.66
CA GLY A 129 -2.02 0.78 13.97
C GLY A 129 -2.13 0.81 12.45
N LEU A 130 -1.16 0.19 11.79
CA LEU A 130 -1.05 0.15 10.33
C LEU A 130 -0.63 -1.24 9.83
N MET A 131 -0.66 -1.41 8.52
CA MET A 131 -0.06 -2.56 7.87
C MET A 131 1.14 -2.08 7.04
N GLU A 132 2.29 -2.70 7.23
CA GLU A 132 3.51 -2.39 6.49
C GLU A 132 3.80 -3.50 5.50
N LEU A 133 3.87 -3.13 4.23
CA LEU A 133 4.25 -3.99 3.12
C LEU A 133 5.75 -3.84 2.86
N THR A 134 6.47 -4.95 2.84
CA THR A 134 7.90 -5.07 2.52
C THR A 134 8.06 -5.87 1.22
N ILE A 135 8.96 -5.50 0.31
CA ILE A 135 8.98 -6.07 -1.06
C ILE A 135 10.31 -6.72 -1.44
#